data_AF-A0A923EEZ3-F1
#
_entry.id   AF-A0A923EEZ3-F1
#
_cell.length_a   1.000
_cell.length_b   1.000
_cell.length_c   1.000
_cell.angle_alpha   90.00
_cell.angle_beta   90.00
_cell.angle_gamma   90.00
#
_symmetry.space_group_name_H-M   'P 1'
#
loop_
_entity.id
_entity.type
_entity.pdbx_description
1 polymer ?
#
loop_
_entity_poly.entity_id
_entity_poly.type
_entity_poly.pdbx_seq_one_letter_code
_entity_poly.pdbx_strand_id
1 'polypeptide(L)' 'MPQFSKKVVSGDAADEILKVLEAEDIDLVIMGTHGRKGLEHVIFGSVAEKVVKKSPVPVLSINPYKLK' A
#
# COMPACT_ATOMS: atom_id res chain seq x y z
N MET A 1 -0.13 -4.35 25.12
CA MET A 1 0.56 -4.73 23.87
C MET A 1 -0.31 -4.24 22.71
N PRO A 2 0.23 -3.65 21.64
CA PRO A 2 -0.59 -3.29 20.49
C PRO A 2 -1.22 -4.57 19.91
N GLN A 3 -2.53 -4.53 19.66
CA GLN A 3 -3.25 -5.62 19.00
C GLN A 3 -2.89 -5.57 17.52
N PHE A 4 -2.13 -6.55 17.03
CA PHE A 4 -1.77 -6.65 15.62
C PHE A 4 -2.28 -7.97 15.03
N SER A 5 -2.74 -7.92 13.79
CA SER A 5 -3.04 -9.08 12.95
C SER A 5 -2.08 -9.12 11.77
N LYS A 6 -1.72 -10.31 11.29
CA LYS A 6 -0.84 -10.51 10.13
C LYS A 6 -1.55 -11.39 9.11
N LYS A 7 -1.53 -10.97 7.84
CA LYS A 7 -2.07 -11.72 6.71
C LYS A 7 -1.02 -11.84 5.60
N VAL A 8 -0.90 -13.03 5.03
CA VAL A 8 -0.03 -13.32 3.88
C VAL A 8 -0.88 -14.05 2.85
N VAL A 9 -0.85 -13.56 1.62
CA VAL A 9 -1.66 -14.07 0.51
C VAL A 9 -0.79 -14.18 -0.74
N SER A 10 -1.27 -14.89 -1.76
CA SER A 10 -0.58 -15.06 -3.05
C SER A 10 -1.45 -14.53 -4.18
N GLY A 11 -0.87 -13.71 -5.06
CA GLY A 11 -1.57 -13.05 -6.15
C GLY A 11 -0.84 -11.77 -6.61
N ASP A 12 -1.50 -10.97 -7.46
CA ASP A 12 -1.04 -9.61 -7.74
C ASP A 12 -1.15 -8.76 -6.48
N ALA A 13 -0.05 -8.15 -6.06
CA ALA A 13 0.01 -7.47 -4.76
C ALA A 13 -1.04 -6.36 -4.61
N ALA A 14 -1.28 -5.58 -5.67
CA ALA A 14 -2.26 -4.49 -5.60
C ALA A 14 -3.70 -5.02 -5.58
N ASP A 15 -4.01 -6.04 -6.38
CA ASP A 15 -5.35 -6.64 -6.37
C ASP A 15 -5.67 -7.31 -5.03
N GLU A 16 -4.71 -8.02 -4.44
CA GLU A 16 -4.91 -8.66 -3.14
C GLU A 16 -5.03 -7.65 -2.00
N ILE A 17 -4.29 -6.53 -2.05
CA ILE A 17 -4.49 -5.42 -1.09
C ILE A 17 -5.93 -4.89 -1.21
N LEU A 18 -6.39 -4.55 -2.41
CA LEU A 18 -7.73 -4.00 -2.62
C LEU A 18 -8.84 -4.96 -2.16
N LYS A 19 -8.70 -6.25 -2.45
CA LYS A 19 -9.64 -7.29 -1.96
C LYS A 19 -9.72 -7.33 -0.44
N VAL A 20 -8.59 -7.17 0.26
CA VAL A 20 -8.58 -7.13 1.73
C VAL A 20 -9.32 -5.88 2.24
N LEU A 21 -9.13 -4.73 1.60
CA LEU A 21 -9.83 -3.49 1.98
C LEU A 21 -11.33 -3.53 1.73
N GLU A 22 -11.79 -4.31 0.76
CA GLU A 22 -13.23 -4.55 0.53
C GLU A 22 -13.82 -5.57 1.51
N ALA A 23 -13.03 -6.55 1.94
CA ALA A 23 -13.49 -7.66 2.78
C ALA A 23 -13.40 -7.39 4.28
N GLU A 24 -12.56 -6.44 4.69
CA GLU A 24 -12.26 -6.11 6.09
C GLU A 24 -12.56 -4.63 6.37
N ASP A 25 -12.96 -4.33 7.61
CA ASP A 25 -13.31 -2.97 8.04
C ASP A 25 -12.04 -2.16 8.38
N ILE A 26 -11.31 -1.76 7.33
CA ILE A 26 -10.05 -1.03 7.44
C ILE A 26 -10.28 0.46 7.18
N ASP A 27 -10.00 1.32 8.17
CA ASP A 27 -10.21 2.76 8.04
C ASP A 27 -9.11 3.52 7.29
N LEU A 28 -7.90 2.96 7.22
CA LEU A 28 -6.71 3.62 6.65
C LEU A 28 -5.69 2.60 6.14
N VAL A 29 -5.16 2.87 4.95
CA VAL A 29 -3.98 2.17 4.42
C VAL A 29 -2.74 3.01 4.65
N ILE A 30 -1.70 2.40 5.20
CA ILE A 30 -0.35 2.99 5.25
C ILE A 30 0.57 2.18 4.36
N MET A 31 1.22 2.83 3.39
CA MET A 31 2.15 2.15 2.49
C MET A 31 3.32 3.02 2.04
N GLY A 32 4.41 2.38 1.62
CA GLY A 32 5.51 3.06 0.93
C GLY A 32 5.14 3.41 -0.51
N THR A 33 5.61 4.55 -1.02
CA THR A 33 5.46 4.89 -2.45
C THR A 33 6.38 4.06 -3.35
N HIS A 34 7.41 3.44 -2.78
CA HIS A 34 8.43 2.66 -3.49
C HIS A 34 8.66 1.31 -2.81
N GLY A 35 9.05 0.33 -3.63
CA GLY A 35 9.50 -0.98 -3.17
C GLY A 35 10.91 -1.29 -3.69
N ARG A 36 11.20 -2.58 -3.89
CA ARG A 36 12.55 -3.10 -4.18
C ARG A 36 13.27 -2.50 -5.39
N LYS A 37 12.54 -2.01 -6.40
CA LYS A 37 13.12 -1.50 -7.66
C LYS A 37 13.40 0.01 -7.69
N GLY A 38 13.04 0.76 -6.64
CA GLY A 38 13.42 2.17 -6.39
C GLY A 38 13.85 2.99 -7.61
N LEU A 39 12.89 3.43 -8.43
CA LEU A 39 13.17 4.27 -9.59
C LEU A 39 13.24 5.74 -9.15
N GLU A 40 14.44 6.33 -9.25
CA GLU A 40 14.76 7.69 -8.77
C GLU A 40 13.88 8.82 -9.35
N HIS A 41 13.22 8.56 -10.49
CA HIS A 41 12.37 9.53 -11.18
C HIS A 41 10.86 9.28 -11.06
N VAL A 42 10.43 8.24 -10.34
CA VAL A 42 9.01 7.91 -10.22
C VAL A 42 8.49 8.36 -8.85
N ILE A 43 7.26 8.87 -8.79
CA ILE A 43 6.63 9.29 -7.53
C ILE A 43 5.97 8.09 -6.83
N PHE A 44 5.40 7.16 -7.60
CA PHE A 44 4.74 5.93 -7.14
C PHE A 44 5.18 4.70 -7.94
N GLY A 45 5.59 3.63 -7.27
CA GLY A 45 5.71 2.31 -7.88
C GLY A 45 4.36 1.74 -8.30
N SER A 46 4.34 0.78 -9.22
CA SER A 46 3.11 0.24 -9.85
C SER A 46 2.05 -0.24 -8.85
N VAL A 47 2.48 -0.87 -7.74
CA VAL A 47 1.56 -1.32 -6.68
C VAL A 47 0.94 -0.12 -5.95
N ALA A 48 1.77 0.83 -5.53
CA ALA A 48 1.31 2.01 -4.80
C ALA A 48 0.40 2.88 -5.66
N GLU A 49 0.71 3.07 -6.93
CA GLU A 49 -0.15 3.80 -7.86
C GLU A 49 -1.54 3.16 -7.97
N LYS A 50 -1.59 1.84 -8.15
CA LYS A 50 -2.85 1.10 -8.32
C LYS A 50 -3.70 1.12 -7.04
N VAL A 51 -3.08 0.98 -5.87
CA VAL A 51 -3.78 1.05 -4.57
C VAL A 51 -4.29 2.47 -4.31
N VAL A 52 -3.47 3.51 -4.46
CA VAL A 52 -3.89 4.90 -4.25
C VAL A 52 -5.06 5.29 -5.15
N LYS A 53 -5.07 4.85 -6.41
CA LYS A 53 -6.13 5.17 -7.36
C LYS A 53 -7.46 4.44 -7.10
N LYS A 54 -7.43 3.27 -6.47
CA LYS A 54 -8.59 2.37 -6.38
C LYS A 54 -9.06 2.07 -4.96
N SER A 55 -8.29 2.47 -3.95
CA SER A 55 -8.62 2.19 -2.55
C SER A 55 -9.98 2.78 -2.20
N PRO A 56 -10.87 2.00 -1.55
CA PRO A 56 -12.15 2.52 -1.05
C PRO A 56 -11.97 3.43 0.17
N VAL A 57 -10.78 3.41 0.79
CA VAL A 57 -10.45 4.15 2.02
C VAL A 57 -9.21 5.03 1.83
N PRO A 58 -8.98 6.04 2.69
CA PRO A 58 -7.81 6.90 2.60
C PRO A 58 -6.49 6.11 2.58
N VAL A 59 -5.53 6.62 1.81
CA VAL A 59 -4.18 6.03 1.70
C VAL A 59 -3.13 7.05 2.12
N LEU A 60 -2.45 6.76 3.23
CA LEU A 60 -1.26 7.48 3.66
C LEU A 60 -0.04 6.84 3.00
N SER A 61 0.56 7.57 2.07
CA SER A 61 1.75 7.12 1.36
C SER A 61 3.03 7.80 1.87
N ILE A 62 4.08 7.01 2.06
CA ILE A 62 5.37 7.46 2.60
C ILE A 62 6.44 7.34 1.51
N ASN A 63 7.09 8.46 1.15
CA ASN A 63 8.21 8.45 0.22
C ASN A 63 9.54 8.34 0.98
N PRO A 64 10.21 7.16 0.97
CA PRO A 64 11.42 6.95 1.76
C PRO A 64 12.62 7.78 1.29
N TYR A 65 12.61 8.28 0.06
CA TYR A 65 13.70 9.10 -0.51
C TYR A 65 13.54 10.60 -0.22
N LYS A 66 12.37 11.03 0.26
CA LYS A 66 12.09 12.42 0.65
C LYS A 66 11.95 12.62 2.16
N LEU A 67 12.08 11.55 2.94
CA LEU A 67 12.23 11.66 4.38
C LEU A 67 13.61 12.24 4.67
N LYS A 68 13.64 13.46 5.22
CA LYS A 68 14.84 14.04 5.84
C LYS A 68 15.04 13.43 7.22
#